data_AF-A0A0N4VJV5-F1
#
_entry.id   AF-A0A0N4VJV5-F1
#
_cell.length_a   1.000
_cell.length_b   1.000
_cell.length_c   1.000
_cell.angle_alpha   90.00
_cell.angle_beta   90.00
_cell.angle_gamma   90.00
#
_symmetry.space_group_name_H-M   'P 1'
#
loop_
_entity.id
_entity.type
_entity.pdbx_description
1 polymer ?
#
loop_
_entity_poly.entity_id
_entity_poly.type
_entity_poly.pdbx_seq_one_letter_code
_entity_poly.pdbx_strand_id
1 'polypeptide(L)'
;MSEIEKHCDAQYDVQKSIKIWGLQNADEIKYVRQPCRTIQKEEECNIITLGIGFDTKAEENLKRKVSKMCKFFGADPIERRNKKLYQKIGKYFKMAVAATSGDKTASVLGCKSINFTVLRVTYLLA
;
A
#
# COMPACT_ATOMS: atom_id res chain seq x y z
N MET A 1 -14.07 4.37 -11.65
CA MET A 1 -13.52 5.71 -11.39
C MET A 1 -14.65 6.72 -11.48
N SER A 2 -14.92 7.44 -10.39
CA SER A 2 -15.98 8.45 -10.27
C SER A 2 -15.64 9.72 -11.05
N GLU A 3 -16.63 10.59 -11.28
CA GLU A 3 -16.40 11.90 -11.92
C GLU A 3 -15.49 12.81 -11.10
N ILE A 4 -15.56 12.73 -9.77
CA ILE A 4 -14.70 13.49 -8.86
C ILE A 4 -13.23 13.06 -9.01
N GLU A 5 -12.97 11.76 -9.09
CA GLU A 5 -11.61 11.24 -9.30
C GLU A 5 -11.03 11.74 -10.63
N LYS A 6 -11.83 11.71 -11.70
CA LYS A 6 -11.41 12.23 -13.02
C LYS A 6 -11.12 13.73 -12.99
N HIS A 7 -11.92 14.51 -12.26
CA HIS A 7 -11.73 15.96 -12.15
C HIS A 7 -10.43 16.29 -11.40
N CYS A 8 -10.18 15.63 -10.26
CA CYS A 8 -8.95 15.83 -9.49
C CYS A 8 -7.70 15.43 -10.29
N ASP A 9 -7.74 14.29 -10.99
CA ASP A 9 -6.63 13.84 -11.82
C ASP A 9 -6.32 14.83 -12.94
N ALA A 10 -7.35 15.38 -13.60
CA ALA A 10 -7.20 16.36 -14.66
C ALA A 10 -6.69 17.72 -14.15
N GLN A 11 -7.18 18.18 -12.98
CA GLN A 11 -6.81 19.48 -12.43
C GLN A 11 -5.35 19.54 -11.96
N TYR A 12 -4.84 18.46 -11.37
CA TYR A 12 -3.51 18.45 -10.74
C TYR A 12 -2.46 17.67 -11.53
N ASP A 13 -2.85 17.07 -12.66
CA ASP A 13 -2.02 16.19 -13.49
C ASP A 13 -1.17 15.25 -12.62
N VAL A 14 -1.85 14.56 -11.70
CA VAL A 14 -1.23 13.84 -10.57
C VAL A 14 -0.18 12.85 -11.05
N GLN A 15 -0.42 12.22 -12.21
CA GLN A 15 0.50 11.26 -12.80
C GLN A 15 1.79 11.89 -13.33
N LYS A 16 1.76 13.14 -13.79
CA LYS A 16 2.98 13.85 -14.21
C LYS A 16 3.66 14.54 -13.03
N SER A 17 2.90 15.09 -12.10
CA SER A 17 3.45 15.82 -10.93
C SER A 17 4.03 14.88 -9.88
N ILE A 18 3.49 13.67 -9.76
CA ILE A 18 3.99 12.62 -8.87
C ILE A 18 4.41 11.43 -9.73
N LYS A 19 5.70 11.06 -9.68
CA LYS A 19 6.22 9.86 -10.37
C LYS A 19 5.60 8.60 -9.75
N ILE A 20 4.43 8.19 -10.24
CA ILE A 20 3.66 7.05 -9.75
C ILE A 20 3.71 5.92 -10.79
N TRP A 21 3.91 4.71 -10.31
CA TRP A 21 3.83 3.48 -11.10
C TRP A 21 2.55 2.72 -10.79
N GLY A 22 1.73 2.46 -11.82
CA GLY A 22 0.62 1.53 -11.73
C GLY A 22 1.11 0.09 -11.83
N LEU A 23 0.75 -0.74 -10.85
CA LEU A 23 1.00 -2.17 -10.84
C LEU A 23 -0.35 -2.89 -10.87
N GLN A 24 -0.68 -3.44 -12.04
CA GLN A 24 -1.91 -4.20 -12.24
C GLN A 24 -1.87 -5.51 -11.46
N ASN A 25 -2.93 -5.75 -10.71
CA ASN A 25 -3.28 -7.01 -10.10
C ASN A 25 -4.46 -7.70 -10.84
N ALA A 26 -4.91 -8.88 -10.41
CA ALA A 26 -6.04 -9.58 -11.01
C ALA A 26 -7.35 -8.75 -11.06
N ASP A 27 -7.58 -7.91 -10.04
CA ASP A 27 -8.84 -7.19 -9.79
C ASP A 27 -8.67 -5.68 -9.58
N GLU A 28 -7.45 -5.19 -9.36
CA GLU A 28 -7.17 -3.78 -9.05
C GLU A 28 -5.84 -3.27 -9.62
N ILE A 29 -5.63 -1.96 -9.58
CA ILE A 29 -4.31 -1.34 -9.81
C ILE A 29 -3.82 -0.80 -8.48
N LYS A 30 -2.64 -1.25 -8.04
CA LYS A 30 -1.92 -0.63 -6.93
C LYS A 30 -0.96 0.43 -7.46
N TYR A 31 -0.96 1.60 -6.85
CA TYR A 31 -0.10 2.72 -7.23
C TYR A 31 1.10 2.82 -6.30
N VAL A 32 2.30 2.89 -6.88
CA VAL A 32 3.57 3.01 -6.15
C VAL A 32 4.19 4.36 -6.45
N ARG A 33 4.40 5.19 -5.43
CA ARG A 33 5.18 6.41 -5.57
C ARG A 33 6.66 6.06 -5.64
N GLN A 34 7.32 6.44 -6.73
CA GLN A 34 8.76 6.26 -6.84
C GLN A 34 9.51 7.21 -5.90
N PRO A 35 10.69 6.80 -5.40
CA PRO A 35 11.64 7.73 -4.82
C PRO A 35 11.92 8.89 -5.78
N CYS A 36 11.94 10.11 -5.26
CA CYS A 36 12.24 11.31 -6.07
C CYS A 36 13.69 11.32 -6.60
N ARG A 37 14.56 10.50 -6.02
CA ARG A 37 15.99 10.35 -6.37
C ARG A 37 16.44 8.89 -6.22
N THR A 38 17.60 8.59 -6.79
CA THR A 38 18.27 7.30 -6.58
C THR A 38 18.59 7.11 -5.10
N ILE A 39 18.26 5.94 -4.57
CA ILE A 39 18.57 5.56 -3.18
C ILE A 39 20.05 5.17 -3.14
N GLN A 40 20.81 5.84 -2.26
CA GLN A 40 22.23 5.54 -2.04
C GLN A 40 22.38 4.26 -1.20
N LYS A 41 23.56 3.63 -1.26
CA LYS A 41 23.79 2.34 -0.60
C LYS A 41 23.69 2.41 0.92
N GLU A 42 23.97 3.56 1.49
CA GLU A 42 23.95 3.85 2.93
C GLU A 42 22.55 4.20 3.44
N GLU A 43 21.59 4.40 2.54
CA GLU A 43 20.23 4.82 2.88
C GLU A 43 19.31 3.65 3.15
N GLU A 44 18.36 3.84 4.06
CA GLU A 44 17.31 2.88 4.28
C GLU A 44 16.26 2.95 3.18
N CYS A 45 16.14 1.88 2.39
CA CYS A 45 15.00 1.69 1.49
C CYS A 45 13.89 0.93 2.21
N ASN A 46 12.76 1.60 2.46
CA ASN A 46 11.58 1.00 3.07
C ASN A 46 10.40 1.11 2.08
N ILE A 47 9.79 -0.02 1.75
CA ILE A 47 8.60 -0.09 0.90
C ILE A 47 7.41 -0.46 1.77
N ILE A 48 6.40 0.39 1.76
CA ILE A 48 5.21 0.26 2.60
C ILE A 48 4.00 0.00 1.71
N THR A 49 3.36 -1.16 1.89
CA THR A 49 2.06 -1.47 1.29
C THR A 49 0.95 -1.17 2.28
N LEU A 50 0.00 -0.31 1.88
CA LEU A 50 -1.21 -0.03 2.64
C LEU A 50 -2.39 -0.73 1.96
N GLY A 51 -3.11 -1.58 2.70
CA GLY A 51 -4.17 -2.41 2.11
C GLY A 51 -3.56 -3.48 1.22
N ILE A 52 -3.10 -4.57 1.84
CA ILE A 52 -2.48 -5.70 1.12
C ILE A 52 -3.52 -6.35 0.21
N GLY A 53 -4.71 -6.62 0.73
CA GLY A 53 -5.73 -7.36 0.00
C GLY A 53 -5.41 -8.86 -0.13
N PHE A 54 -6.20 -9.55 -0.94
CA PHE A 54 -6.18 -11.02 -1.03
C PHE A 54 -5.25 -11.57 -2.11
N ASP A 55 -4.49 -10.68 -2.75
CA ASP A 55 -3.57 -10.95 -3.84
C ASP A 55 -2.36 -10.00 -3.73
N THR A 56 -1.16 -10.57 -3.77
CA THR A 56 0.12 -9.87 -3.54
C THR A 56 0.99 -9.81 -4.78
N LYS A 57 0.43 -10.08 -5.97
CA LYS A 57 1.21 -10.15 -7.22
C LYS A 57 1.87 -8.82 -7.57
N ALA A 58 1.22 -7.69 -7.25
CA ALA A 58 1.79 -6.36 -7.44
C ALA A 58 3.08 -6.17 -6.62
N GLU A 59 3.08 -6.56 -5.34
CA GLU A 59 4.22 -6.46 -4.45
C GLU A 59 5.33 -7.44 -4.83
N GLU A 60 4.99 -8.66 -5.24
CA GLU A 60 5.95 -9.62 -5.77
C GLU A 60 6.63 -9.09 -7.03
N ASN A 61 5.87 -8.46 -7.93
CA ASN A 61 6.40 -7.81 -9.13
C ASN A 61 7.31 -6.64 -8.77
N LEU A 62 6.91 -5.82 -7.79
CA LEU A 62 7.71 -4.69 -7.32
C LEU A 62 9.04 -5.16 -6.73
N LYS A 63 9.03 -6.20 -5.88
CA LYS A 63 10.23 -6.79 -5.27
C LYS A 63 11.27 -7.26 -6.30
N ARG A 64 10.85 -7.63 -7.50
CA ARG A 64 11.76 -7.99 -8.62
C ARG A 64 12.33 -6.77 -9.36
N LYS A 65 11.68 -5.60 -9.26
CA LYS A 65 12.07 -4.37 -9.96
C LYS A 65 12.94 -3.44 -9.10
N VAL A 66 12.79 -3.51 -7.77
CA VAL A 66 13.50 -2.64 -6.82
C VAL A 66 14.79 -3.28 -6.32
N SER A 67 15.65 -2.46 -5.71
CA SER A 67 16.90 -2.93 -5.11
C SER A 67 16.64 -3.98 -4.02
N LYS A 68 17.51 -5.00 -3.96
CA LYS A 68 17.45 -6.06 -2.93
C LYS A 68 17.67 -5.53 -1.50
N MET A 69 18.22 -4.33 -1.34
CA MET A 69 18.38 -3.67 -0.03
C MET A 69 17.04 -3.19 0.57
N CYS A 70 16.00 -3.08 -0.25
CA CYS A 70 14.70 -2.58 0.18
C CYS A 70 13.98 -3.56 1.10
N LYS A 71 13.57 -3.07 2.27
CA LYS A 71 12.76 -3.80 3.25
C LYS A 71 11.29 -3.57 2.95
N PHE A 72 10.50 -4.64 2.96
CA PHE A 72 9.05 -4.59 2.67
C PHE A 72 8.23 -4.69 3.94
N PHE A 73 7.23 -3.82 4.07
CA PHE A 73 6.30 -3.75 5.19
C PHE A 73 4.88 -3.60 4.69
N GLY A 74 3.97 -4.44 5.15
CA GLY A 74 2.59 -4.45 4.70
C GLY A 74 1.63 -4.28 5.87
N ALA A 75 0.68 -3.35 5.74
CA ALA A 75 -0.35 -3.10 6.73
C ALA A 75 -1.72 -3.49 6.17
N ASP A 76 -2.41 -4.39 6.85
CA ASP A 76 -3.78 -4.78 6.54
C ASP A 76 -4.51 -5.30 7.78
N PRO A 77 -5.78 -4.96 8.01
CA PRO A 77 -6.51 -5.43 9.21
C PRO A 77 -6.85 -6.93 9.18
N ILE A 78 -6.88 -7.58 8.01
CA ILE A 78 -7.35 -8.97 7.86
C ILE A 78 -6.19 -9.94 7.97
N GLU A 79 -6.00 -10.49 9.16
CA GLU A 79 -4.83 -11.35 9.43
C GLU A 79 -4.88 -12.70 8.72
N ARG A 80 -6.02 -13.40 8.76
CA ARG A 80 -6.13 -14.85 8.47
C ARG A 80 -5.47 -15.27 7.14
N ARG A 81 -5.66 -14.47 6.09
CA ARG A 81 -5.13 -14.74 4.75
C ARG A 81 -3.96 -13.84 4.41
N ASN A 82 -4.05 -12.54 4.72
CA ASN A 82 -3.14 -11.53 4.17
C ASN A 82 -1.76 -11.63 4.82
N LYS A 83 -1.70 -12.02 6.10
CA LYS A 83 -0.44 -12.31 6.79
C LYS A 83 0.34 -13.40 6.07
N LYS A 84 -0.29 -14.55 5.75
CA LYS A 84 0.38 -15.69 5.11
C LYS A 84 0.88 -15.35 3.70
N LEU A 85 0.14 -14.52 2.95
CA LEU A 85 0.56 -14.07 1.63
C LEU A 85 1.75 -13.10 1.74
N TYR A 86 1.60 -12.06 2.56
CA TYR A 86 2.59 -10.99 2.63
C TYR A 86 3.90 -11.39 3.33
N GLN A 87 3.87 -12.33 4.27
CA GLN A 87 5.08 -12.80 4.96
C GLN A 87 6.11 -13.47 4.04
N LYS A 88 5.74 -13.84 2.82
CA LYS A 88 6.68 -14.30 1.78
C LYS A 88 7.50 -13.14 1.17
N ILE A 89 7.00 -11.92 1.31
CA ILE A 89 7.53 -10.71 0.69
C ILE A 89 8.28 -9.87 1.73
N GLY A 90 7.66 -9.64 2.90
CA GLY A 90 8.18 -8.79 3.96
C GLY A 90 7.46 -8.94 5.30
N LYS A 91 7.54 -7.93 6.16
CA LYS A 91 6.93 -7.95 7.49
C LYS A 91 5.47 -7.48 7.42
N TYR A 92 4.58 -8.23 8.07
CA TYR A 92 3.15 -7.94 8.14
C TYR A 92 2.77 -7.22 9.44
N PHE A 93 1.89 -6.24 9.34
CA PHE A 93 1.28 -5.52 10.47
C PHE A 93 -0.25 -5.59 10.38
N LYS A 94 -0.87 -6.01 11.48
CA LYS A 94 -2.33 -6.09 11.61
C LYS A 94 -2.92 -4.73 11.98
N MET A 95 -3.00 -3.84 11.01
CA MET A 95 -3.56 -2.50 11.18
C MET A 95 -4.08 -1.94 9.86
N ALA A 96 -5.02 -1.02 9.94
CA ALA A 96 -5.42 -0.20 8.80
C ALA A 96 -4.91 1.23 8.98
N VAL A 97 -4.67 1.93 7.88
CA VAL A 97 -4.33 3.35 7.86
C VAL A 97 -5.54 4.14 7.41
N ALA A 98 -5.89 5.19 8.15
CA ALA A 98 -6.96 6.11 7.77
C ALA A 98 -6.67 7.55 8.24
N ALA A 99 -7.58 8.47 7.91
CA ALA A 99 -7.48 9.87 8.31
C ALA A 99 -7.58 10.08 9.84
N THR A 100 -8.22 9.17 10.56
CA THR A 100 -8.37 9.24 12.03
C THR A 100 -7.99 7.92 12.69
N SER A 101 -7.34 8.02 13.85
CA SER A 101 -7.05 6.87 14.69
C SER A 101 -8.29 6.41 15.45
N GLY A 102 -8.33 5.14 15.81
CA GLY A 102 -9.37 4.55 16.66
C GLY A 102 -9.66 3.11 16.30
N ASP A 103 -10.43 2.44 17.14
CA ASP A 103 -10.94 1.12 16.81
C ASP A 103 -12.08 1.26 15.81
N LYS A 104 -11.89 0.66 14.64
CA LYS A 104 -12.91 0.62 13.59
C LYS A 104 -13.24 -0.81 13.25
N THR A 105 -14.44 -0.97 12.74
CA THR A 105 -14.90 -2.23 12.16
C THR A 105 -14.85 -2.09 10.65
N ALA A 106 -14.29 -3.08 9.96
CA ALA A 106 -14.55 -3.27 8.54
C ALA A 106 -14.98 -4.69 8.25
N SER A 107 -15.80 -4.78 7.22
CA SER A 107 -16.22 -6.00 6.57
C SER A 107 -15.48 -6.13 5.25
N VAL A 108 -15.02 -7.34 4.95
CA VAL A 108 -14.74 -7.71 3.56
C VAL A 108 -16.06 -8.15 2.96
N LEU A 109 -16.34 -7.77 1.72
CA LEU A 109 -17.52 -8.23 1.00
C LEU A 109 -17.58 -9.77 1.06
N GLY A 110 -18.61 -10.32 1.68
CA GLY A 110 -18.76 -11.77 1.90
C GLY A 110 -18.11 -12.35 3.18
N CYS A 111 -17.54 -11.53 4.06
CA CYS A 111 -17.02 -11.96 5.37
C CYS A 111 -17.69 -11.22 6.53
N LYS A 112 -17.66 -11.83 7.73
CA LYS A 112 -18.04 -11.17 8.98
C LYS A 112 -17.12 -9.97 9.27
N SER A 113 -17.71 -8.92 9.79
CA SER A 113 -17.01 -7.70 10.22
C SER A 113 -15.98 -8.03 11.31
N ILE A 114 -14.78 -7.45 11.20
CA ILE A 114 -13.67 -7.65 12.15
C ILE A 114 -13.30 -6.29 12.74
N ASN A 115 -13.06 -6.24 14.05
CA ASN A 115 -12.53 -5.05 14.74
C ASN A 115 -11.02 -4.96 14.54
N PHE A 116 -10.53 -3.76 14.25
CA PHE A 116 -9.10 -3.48 14.15
C PHE A 116 -8.79 -2.05 14.55
N THR A 117 -7.55 -1.86 14.99
CA THR A 117 -7.01 -0.55 15.28
C THR A 117 -6.59 0.14 14.00
N VAL A 118 -7.08 1.36 13.83
CA VAL A 118 -6.69 2.27 12.75
C VAL A 118 -5.71 3.28 13.31
N LEU A 119 -4.63 3.52 12.58
CA LEU A 119 -3.69 4.58 12.89
C LEU A 119 -3.80 5.71 11.88
N ARG A 120 -3.91 6.94 12.41
CA ARG A 120 -3.68 8.14 11.63
C ARG A 120 -2.19 8.25 11.33
N VAL A 121 -1.87 8.32 10.04
CA VAL A 121 -0.54 8.71 9.59
C VAL A 121 -0.60 10.19 9.26
N THR A 122 -0.09 11.03 10.17
CA THR A 122 -0.12 12.49 10.00
C THR A 122 0.90 12.96 8.95
N TYR A 123 2.02 12.24 8.81
CA TYR A 123 3.03 12.50 7.79
C TYR A 123 3.65 11.19 7.30
N LEU A 124 3.58 10.93 6.00
CA LEU A 124 4.56 10.08 5.30
C LEU A 124 5.66 11.04 4.85
N LEU A 125 6.60 11.36 5.75
CA LEU A 125 7.82 12.09 5.35
C LEU A 125 8.62 11.14 4.47
N ALA A 126 8.69 11.45 3.18
CA ALA A 126 9.56 10.83 2.20
C ALA A 126 10.58 11.87 1.74
#